data_AF-A0A4Q3AHN9-F1
#
_entry.id   AF-A0A4Q3AHN9-F1
#
_cell.length_a   1.000
_cell.length_b   1.000
_cell.length_c   1.000
_cell.angle_alpha   90.00
_cell.angle_beta   90.00
_cell.angle_gamma   90.00
#
_symmetry.space_group_name_H-M   'P 1'
#
loop_
_entity.id
_entity.type
_entity.pdbx_description
1 polymer ?
#
loop_
_entity_poly.entity_id
_entity_poly.type
_entity_poly.pdbx_seq_one_letter_code
_entity_poly.pdbx_strand_id
1 'polypeptide(L)' 'VRGIDPTTGQYFDDTKRYVDALEISDAERAAIFAGNARRVFPRLDAILKERGL' A
#
# COMPACT_ATOMS: atom_id res chain seq x y z
N VAL A 1 15.86 8.65 -2.93
CA VAL A 1 16.86 9.29 -2.03
C VAL A 1 16.70 8.60 -0.69
N ARG A 2 17.72 7.88 -0.20
CA ARG A 2 17.65 7.25 1.13
C ARG A 2 17.95 8.32 2.18
N GLY A 3 16.94 9.12 2.51
CA GLY A 3 17.02 10.18 3.51
C GLY A 3 16.08 9.87 4.67
N ILE A 4 16.56 10.16 5.88
CA ILE A 4 15.73 10.17 7.09
C ILE A 4 15.19 11.59 7.25
N ASP A 5 13.89 11.70 7.43
CA ASP A 5 13.20 12.94 7.78
C ASP A 5 13.60 13.35 9.21
N PRO A 6 14.28 14.50 9.40
CA PRO A 6 14.73 14.92 10.72
C PRO A 6 13.57 15.30 11.66
N THR A 7 12.37 15.55 11.13
CA THR A 7 11.20 15.94 11.93
C THR A 7 10.46 14.74 12.51
N THR A 8 10.54 13.59 11.85
CA THR A 8 9.82 12.36 12.24
C THR A 8 10.75 11.21 12.62
N GLY A 9 12.03 11.27 12.23
CA GLY A 9 13.00 10.19 12.41
C GLY A 9 12.77 8.99 11.47
N GLN A 10 11.95 9.16 10.42
CA GLN A 10 11.51 8.08 9.53
C GLN A 10 12.06 8.28 8.12
N TYR A 11 12.11 7.23 7.31
CA TYR A 11 12.47 7.39 5.90
C TYR A 11 11.39 8.16 5.15
N PHE A 12 11.80 9.11 4.30
CA PHE A 12 10.88 9.87 3.45
C PHE A 12 10.09 8.97 2.48
N ASP A 13 10.66 7.83 2.08
CA ASP A 13 10.05 6.90 1.14
C ASP A 13 9.23 5.79 1.81
N ASP A 14 9.13 5.77 3.15
CA ASP A 14 8.21 4.90 3.88
C ASP A 14 6.76 5.43 3.79
N THR A 15 6.24 5.43 2.58
CA THR A 15 4.94 5.99 2.23
C THR A 15 3.76 5.24 2.82
N LYS A 16 3.96 3.98 3.25
CA LYS A 16 2.93 3.21 3.96
C LYS A 16 2.47 3.96 5.22
N ARG A 17 3.40 4.61 5.93
CA ARG A 17 3.08 5.41 7.12
C ARG A 17 2.09 6.54 6.83
N TYR A 18 2.19 7.17 5.67
CA TYR A 18 1.28 8.25 5.29
C TYR A 18 -0.14 7.70 5.10
N VAL A 19 -0.29 6.55 4.42
CA VAL A 19 -1.59 5.91 4.24
C VAL A 19 -2.14 5.41 5.58
N ASP A 20 -1.31 4.79 6.43
CA ASP A 20 -1.68 4.29 7.76
C ASP A 20 -2.26 5.39 8.65
N ALA A 21 -1.72 6.61 8.58
CA ALA A 21 -2.16 7.75 9.40
C ALA A 21 -3.48 8.41 8.94
N LEU A 22 -4.03 8.05 7.77
CA LEU A 22 -5.27 8.64 7.26
C LEU A 22 -6.50 8.12 8.00
N GLU A 23 -7.46 9.01 8.25
CA GLU A 23 -8.81 8.68 8.73
C GLU A 23 -9.71 8.27 7.56
N ILE A 24 -9.49 7.04 7.07
CA ILE A 24 -10.27 6.41 5.99
C ILE A 24 -10.76 5.04 6.45
N SER A 25 -11.81 4.54 5.81
CA SER A 25 -12.37 3.23 6.12
C SER A 25 -11.39 2.09 5.82
N ASP A 26 -11.57 0.95 6.49
CA ASP A 26 -10.77 -0.26 6.22
C ASP A 26 -10.92 -0.74 4.77
N ALA A 27 -12.11 -0.56 4.18
CA ALA A 27 -12.37 -0.88 2.79
C ALA A 27 -11.54 -0.02 1.83
N GLU A 28 -11.47 1.29 2.06
CA GLU A 28 -10.65 2.21 1.25
C GLU A 28 -9.16 1.91 1.43
N ARG A 29 -8.73 1.64 2.67
CA ARG A 29 -7.35 1.25 2.99
C ARG A 29 -6.96 -0.04 2.27
N ALA A 30 -7.82 -1.06 2.29
CA ALA A 30 -7.60 -2.32 1.58
C ALA A 30 -7.59 -2.13 0.05
N ALA A 31 -8.41 -1.23 -0.48
CA ALA A 31 -8.40 -0.87 -1.88
C ALA A 31 -7.07 -0.22 -2.30
N ILE A 32 -6.51 0.68 -1.48
CA ILE A 32 -5.21 1.32 -1.74
C ILE A 32 -4.08 0.29 -1.70
N PHE A 33 -4.03 -0.54 -0.66
CA PHE A 33 -2.89 -1.46 -0.48
C PHE A 33 -2.89 -2.67 -1.42
N ALA A 34 -4.05 -3.13 -1.89
CA ALA A 34 -4.10 -4.32 -2.75
C ALA A 34 -5.23 -4.30 -3.80
N GLY A 35 -6.45 -3.93 -3.41
CA GLY A 35 -7.64 -4.11 -4.25
C GLY A 35 -7.54 -3.42 -5.61
N ASN A 36 -7.13 -2.15 -5.62
CA ASN A 36 -6.97 -1.39 -6.85
C ASN A 36 -5.85 -1.94 -7.73
N ALA A 37 -4.72 -2.36 -7.14
CA ALA A 37 -3.62 -2.95 -7.88
C ALA A 37 -4.05 -4.26 -8.57
N ARG A 38 -4.75 -5.17 -7.85
CA ARG A 38 -5.26 -6.43 -8.44
C ARG A 38 -6.24 -6.17 -9.59
N ARG A 39 -7.12 -5.17 -9.45
CA ARG A 39 -8.06 -4.77 -10.50
C ARG A 39 -7.36 -4.19 -11.74
N VAL A 40 -6.34 -3.35 -11.56
CA VAL A 40 -5.60 -2.70 -12.66
C VAL A 40 -4.64 -3.68 -13.34
N PHE A 41 -4.07 -4.62 -12.59
CA PHE A 41 -3.13 -5.63 -13.07
C PHE A 41 -3.75 -7.03 -13.01
N PRO A 42 -4.66 -7.38 -13.95
CA PRO A 42 -5.42 -8.64 -13.88
C PRO A 42 -4.54 -9.90 -13.92
N ARG A 43 -3.34 -9.84 -14.52
CA ARG A 43 -2.38 -10.96 -14.50
C ARG A 43 -1.82 -11.21 -13.10
N LEU A 44 -1.57 -10.15 -12.33
CA LEU A 44 -1.14 -10.26 -10.95
C LEU A 44 -2.25 -10.90 -10.10
N ASP A 45 -3.50 -10.45 -10.30
CA ASP A 45 -4.66 -11.01 -9.60
C ASP A 45 -4.81 -12.51 -9.83
N ALA A 46 -4.69 -12.96 -11.09
CA ALA A 46 -4.75 -14.39 -11.44
C ALA A 46 -3.68 -15.21 -10.71
N ILE A 47 -2.43 -14.75 -10.72
CA ILE A 47 -1.30 -15.43 -10.05
C ILE A 47 -1.52 -15.51 -8.54
N LEU A 48 -2.08 -14.47 -7.92
CA LEU A 48 -2.39 -14.49 -6.49
C LEU A 48 -3.52 -15.46 -6.16
N LYS A 49 -4.58 -15.49 -6.97
CA LYS A 49 -5.69 -16.45 -6.81
C LYS A 49 -5.23 -17.91 -6.95
N GLU A 50 -4.34 -18.20 -7.90
CA GLU A 50 -3.74 -19.53 -8.07
C GLU A 50 -2.95 -19.99 -6.82
N ARG A 51 -2.46 -19.04 -6.02
CA ARG A 51 -1.76 -19.30 -4.75
C ARG A 51 -2.70 -19.33 -3.53
N GLY A 52 -4.01 -19.14 -3.72
CA GLY A 52 -5.00 -19.08 -2.63
C GLY A 52 -5.04 -17.75 -1.88
N LEU A 53 -4.60 -16.66 -2.52
CA LEU A 53 -4.54 -15.29 -1.96
C LEU A 53 -5.51 -14.31 -2.63
#